data_AF-A0A354X0V4-F1
#
_entry.id   AF-A0A354X0V4-F1
#
_cell.length_a   1.000
_cell.length_b   1.000
_cell.length_c   1.000
_cell.angle_alpha   90.00
_cell.angle_beta   90.00
_cell.angle_gamma   90.00
#
_symmetry.space_group_name_H-M   'P 1'
#
loop_
_entity.id
_entity.type
_entity.pdbx_description
1 polymer ?
#
loop_
_entity_poly.entity_id
_entity_poly.type
_entity_poly.pdbx_seq_one_letter_code
_entity_poly.pdbx_strand_id
1 'polypeptide(L)'
;HKVSVKNVLREGDNKLYIRFHSPVTYMEPAYLTNGYTYPAGNDHSDVKMSVFSRKAPYQFGWDWGMRLVQMGIWKPVSLTFYNQARIEDYFVKQTSVGKEKAEIEHRVEVYSVTEGPATLSVSASFDNKPVETVQKDVVLQKGKNIVSLPMTVKNPHLWMPAGWGEQYLYDFSVTLSIRDQAIAQTTERTGFRSVRLVQEKDEHGRSFYFEVNGIPLFAKGANYIPGEILRTQQDSAYYERLFDHVTSANMNMLRVWGGGTYEDNYFYRLADEKGILIWQDFIFGCVPYPSDDAFLANVAEEAVYNIKRLRNHASLAFWCGNNEIYEGINYWGWDKEYPSEVLDEWRRGYDKTFRELIPSLVTEYDGTRSYIHGS
;
A
#
# COMPACT_ATOMS: atom_id res chain seq x y z
N HIS A 1 9.71 8.26 -5.86
CA HIS A 1 10.36 9.57 -5.72
C HIS A 1 9.79 10.58 -6.71
N LYS A 2 9.55 11.82 -6.28
CA LYS A 2 9.19 12.96 -7.15
C LYS A 2 10.22 14.05 -6.91
N VAL A 3 10.90 14.52 -7.96
CA VAL A 3 11.97 15.52 -7.85
C VAL A 3 11.67 16.69 -8.79
N SER A 4 11.81 17.92 -8.31
CA SER A 4 11.68 19.09 -9.17
C SER A 4 12.92 19.21 -10.06
N VAL A 5 12.73 19.14 -11.38
CA VAL A 5 13.81 19.21 -12.37
C VAL A 5 13.75 20.47 -13.24
N LYS A 6 12.81 21.40 -12.98
CA LYS A 6 12.62 22.62 -13.77
C LYS A 6 13.90 23.41 -13.97
N ASN A 7 14.71 23.53 -12.92
CA ASN A 7 15.91 24.37 -12.91
C ASN A 7 17.17 23.66 -13.43
N VAL A 8 17.07 22.37 -13.79
CA VAL A 8 18.21 21.59 -14.32
C VAL A 8 18.00 21.13 -15.77
N LEU A 9 16.75 21.19 -16.26
CA LEU A 9 16.43 20.95 -17.66
C LEU A 9 16.92 22.07 -18.55
N ARG A 10 17.22 21.72 -19.80
CA ARG A 10 17.60 22.66 -20.88
C ARG A 10 16.65 22.50 -22.05
N GLU A 11 16.52 23.55 -22.86
CA GLU A 11 15.86 23.43 -24.17
C GLU A 11 16.66 22.46 -25.06
N GLY A 12 15.95 21.57 -25.77
CA GLY A 12 16.56 20.53 -26.58
C GLY A 12 17.00 19.29 -25.77
N ASP A 13 18.20 18.79 -26.05
CA ASP A 13 18.67 17.51 -25.54
C ASP A 13 18.99 17.54 -24.04
N ASN A 14 18.44 16.57 -23.32
CA ASN A 14 18.70 16.34 -21.91
C ASN A 14 19.18 14.89 -21.72
N LYS A 15 20.15 14.68 -20.81
CA LYS A 15 20.70 13.36 -20.50
C LYS A 15 20.40 13.00 -19.06
N LEU A 16 19.69 11.88 -18.86
CA LEU A 16 19.47 11.29 -17.54
C LEU A 16 20.44 10.12 -17.35
N TYR A 17 21.18 10.14 -16.24
CA TYR A 17 22.06 9.04 -15.85
C TYR A 17 21.65 8.53 -14.47
N ILE A 18 21.49 7.22 -14.33
CA ILE A 18 21.14 6.56 -13.07
C ILE A 18 22.19 5.50 -12.79
N ARG A 19 22.85 5.61 -11.63
CA ARG A 19 23.83 4.64 -11.15
C ARG A 19 23.20 3.78 -10.07
N PHE A 20 23.12 2.47 -10.30
CA PHE A 20 22.71 1.51 -9.29
C PHE A 20 23.95 1.00 -8.55
N HIS A 21 23.94 1.12 -7.23
CA HIS A 21 24.94 0.51 -6.36
C HIS A 21 24.43 -0.86 -5.92
N SER A 22 25.33 -1.85 -5.86
CA SER A 22 24.97 -3.18 -5.35
C SER A 22 24.46 -3.04 -3.91
N PRO A 23 23.25 -3.54 -3.59
CA PRO A 23 22.70 -3.43 -2.25
C PRO A 23 23.51 -4.23 -1.23
N VAL A 24 24.25 -5.25 -1.68
CA VAL A 24 25.15 -6.04 -0.84
C VAL A 24 26.37 -5.20 -0.44
N THR A 25 27.08 -4.62 -1.41
CA THR A 25 28.30 -3.84 -1.11
C THR A 25 27.97 -2.49 -0.48
N TYR A 26 26.85 -1.86 -0.86
CA TYR A 26 26.47 -0.55 -0.35
C TYR A 26 26.11 -0.60 1.14
N MET A 27 25.51 -1.70 1.60
CA MET A 27 25.12 -1.88 3.00
C MET A 27 26.19 -2.56 3.85
N GLU A 28 27.36 -2.90 3.30
CA GLU A 28 28.47 -3.53 4.04
C GLU A 28 28.87 -2.74 5.30
N PRO A 29 28.96 -1.39 5.30
CA PRO A 29 29.25 -0.65 6.53
C PRO A 29 28.21 -0.88 7.63
N ALA A 30 26.91 -0.95 7.29
CA ALA A 30 25.85 -1.18 8.27
C ALA A 30 26.00 -2.56 8.93
N TYR A 31 26.30 -3.60 8.13
CA TYR A 31 26.59 -4.93 8.64
C TYR A 31 27.80 -4.92 9.59
N LEU A 32 28.92 -4.32 9.17
CA LEU A 32 30.15 -4.26 9.97
C LEU A 32 29.97 -3.53 11.30
N THR A 33 29.11 -2.51 11.34
CA THR A 33 28.84 -1.74 12.57
C THR A 33 27.72 -2.30 13.44
N ASN A 34 26.94 -3.29 12.95
CA ASN A 34 25.78 -3.83 13.68
C ASN A 34 26.17 -4.66 14.92
N GLY A 35 27.37 -5.24 14.93
CA GLY A 35 27.89 -6.02 16.06
C GLY A 35 27.40 -7.47 16.15
N TYR A 36 26.39 -7.86 15.36
CA TYR A 36 25.94 -9.24 15.18
C TYR A 36 25.34 -9.46 13.79
N THR A 37 25.17 -10.72 13.38
CA THR A 37 24.47 -11.07 12.13
C THR A 37 23.01 -11.37 12.44
N TYR A 38 22.05 -10.76 11.75
CA TYR A 38 20.63 -11.09 11.91
C TYR A 38 20.32 -12.54 11.48
N PRO A 39 19.37 -13.24 12.11
CA PRO A 39 19.07 -14.64 11.82
C PRO A 39 18.19 -14.81 10.57
N ALA A 40 18.53 -14.14 9.46
CA ALA A 40 17.78 -14.20 8.21
C ALA A 40 18.05 -15.52 7.47
N GLY A 41 17.46 -16.62 7.92
CA GLY A 41 17.66 -17.95 7.33
C GLY A 41 17.33 -18.03 5.84
N ASN A 42 16.30 -17.29 5.40
CA ASN A 42 15.89 -17.22 4.00
C ASN A 42 16.83 -16.40 3.10
N ASP A 43 17.69 -15.54 3.66
CA ASP A 43 18.74 -14.88 2.87
C ASP A 43 19.86 -15.91 2.58
N HIS A 44 19.93 -16.38 1.33
CA HIS A 44 20.84 -17.45 0.89
C HIS A 44 22.31 -16.99 0.68
N SER A 45 22.79 -16.01 1.43
CA SER A 45 24.24 -15.72 1.56
C SER A 45 24.75 -15.98 2.97
N ASP A 46 26.06 -16.20 3.11
CA ASP A 46 26.70 -16.36 4.42
C ASP A 46 26.56 -15.09 5.26
N VAL A 47 26.78 -13.95 4.62
CA VAL A 47 26.55 -12.62 5.21
C VAL A 47 25.10 -12.21 4.94
N LYS A 48 24.31 -12.02 6.00
CA LYS A 48 22.88 -11.68 5.92
C LYS A 48 22.69 -10.18 5.71
N MET A 49 22.40 -9.78 4.47
CA MET A 49 22.37 -8.37 4.06
C MET A 49 20.96 -7.85 3.77
N SER A 50 19.99 -8.75 3.61
CA SER A 50 18.61 -8.41 3.23
C SER A 50 17.97 -7.39 4.19
N VAL A 51 18.17 -7.55 5.49
CA VAL A 51 17.52 -6.76 6.56
C VAL A 51 17.89 -5.27 6.55
N PHE A 52 19.07 -4.92 6.04
CA PHE A 52 19.53 -3.53 6.00
C PHE A 52 18.97 -2.75 4.81
N SER A 53 18.39 -3.45 3.83
CA SER A 53 17.84 -2.84 2.62
C SER A 53 16.32 -2.88 2.62
N ARG A 54 15.67 -1.74 2.35
CA ARG A 54 14.25 -1.73 1.94
C ARG A 54 14.12 -2.22 0.50
N LYS A 55 14.25 -3.53 0.33
CA LYS A 55 14.25 -4.27 -0.93
C LYS A 55 13.49 -5.59 -0.72
N ALA A 56 12.79 -6.04 -1.75
CA ALA A 56 11.99 -7.27 -1.73
C ALA A 56 12.79 -8.47 -1.13
N PRO A 57 12.40 -8.99 0.04
CA PRO A 57 13.17 -10.01 0.75
C PRO A 57 13.46 -11.25 -0.08
N TYR A 58 12.49 -11.76 -0.86
CA TYR A 58 12.65 -12.96 -1.69
C TYR A 58 13.79 -12.87 -2.72
N GLN A 59 14.23 -11.66 -3.11
CA GLN A 59 15.35 -11.51 -4.05
C GLN A 59 16.69 -11.96 -3.46
N PHE A 60 16.81 -12.05 -2.14
CA PHE A 60 18.00 -12.58 -1.47
C PHE A 60 17.98 -14.12 -1.35
N GLY A 61 16.91 -14.77 -1.81
CA GLY A 61 16.62 -16.18 -1.61
C GLY A 61 15.36 -16.36 -0.77
N TRP A 62 14.76 -17.54 -0.88
CA TRP A 62 13.73 -18.03 0.01
C TRP A 62 13.66 -19.56 -0.07
N ASP A 63 13.03 -20.25 0.88
CA ASP A 63 12.90 -21.71 0.85
C ASP A 63 12.20 -22.27 -0.42
N TRP A 64 11.46 -21.44 -1.16
CA TRP A 64 10.83 -21.74 -2.45
C TRP A 64 11.44 -20.98 -3.64
N GLY A 65 12.44 -20.13 -3.43
CA GLY A 65 12.92 -19.16 -4.43
C GLY A 65 14.44 -19.07 -4.54
N MET A 66 14.96 -18.99 -5.76
CA MET A 66 16.39 -18.75 -5.98
C MET A 66 16.80 -17.33 -5.55
N ARG A 67 18.06 -17.16 -5.18
CA ARG A 67 18.65 -15.84 -4.91
C ARG A 67 18.95 -15.12 -6.22
N LEU A 68 18.28 -14.00 -6.46
CA LEU A 68 18.56 -13.09 -7.57
C LEU A 68 18.37 -11.63 -7.14
N VAL A 69 19.45 -11.02 -6.65
CA VAL A 69 19.45 -9.65 -6.10
C VAL A 69 19.48 -8.62 -7.25
N GLN A 70 18.31 -8.37 -7.84
CA GLN A 70 18.18 -7.55 -9.04
C GLN A 70 18.43 -6.06 -8.79
N MET A 71 18.87 -5.35 -9.83
CA MET A 71 18.98 -3.89 -9.83
C MET A 71 18.47 -3.36 -11.16
N GLY A 72 17.77 -2.22 -11.12
CA GLY A 72 17.29 -1.57 -12.31
C GLY A 72 16.08 -0.69 -12.06
N ILE A 73 15.64 -0.05 -13.13
CA ILE A 73 14.41 0.74 -13.17
C ILE A 73 13.25 -0.23 -13.33
N TRP A 74 12.63 -0.63 -12.22
CA TRP A 74 11.56 -1.64 -12.21
C TRP A 74 10.14 -1.07 -12.32
N LYS A 75 10.00 0.27 -12.37
CA LYS A 75 8.74 1.01 -12.58
C LYS A 75 8.97 2.18 -13.55
N PRO A 76 7.93 2.68 -14.24
CA PRO A 76 8.07 3.76 -15.21
C PRO A 76 8.76 5.03 -14.68
N VAL A 77 9.50 5.70 -15.55
CA VAL A 77 10.05 7.04 -15.32
C VAL A 77 9.31 8.02 -16.23
N SER A 78 8.77 9.09 -15.64
CA SER A 78 7.98 10.09 -16.36
C SER A 78 8.43 11.50 -16.02
N LEU A 79 8.32 12.41 -16.99
CA LEU A 79 8.48 13.84 -16.80
C LEU A 79 7.11 14.51 -16.86
N THR A 80 6.70 15.17 -15.77
CA THR A 80 5.39 15.82 -15.67
C THR A 80 5.54 17.33 -15.69
N PHE A 81 4.98 17.96 -16.72
CA PHE A 81 4.89 19.41 -16.85
C PHE A 81 3.53 19.90 -16.37
N TYR A 82 3.52 20.98 -15.59
CA TYR A 82 2.31 21.63 -15.13
C TYR A 82 2.60 23.12 -14.89
N ASN A 83 1.56 23.95 -14.92
CA ASN A 83 1.72 25.40 -14.85
C ASN A 83 1.58 25.93 -13.42
N GLN A 84 0.36 25.94 -12.88
CA GLN A 84 0.03 26.63 -11.64
C GLN A 84 -0.05 25.67 -10.45
N ALA A 85 -0.68 24.52 -10.63
CA ALA A 85 -0.85 23.52 -9.60
C ALA A 85 -1.03 22.13 -10.21
N ARG A 86 -0.89 21.10 -9.37
CA ARG A 86 -1.19 19.71 -9.71
C ARG A 86 -1.83 18.99 -8.52
N ILE A 87 -2.66 18.00 -8.81
CA ILE A 87 -3.18 17.09 -7.80
C ILE A 87 -2.09 16.05 -7.50
N GLU A 88 -1.64 15.99 -6.26
CA GLU A 88 -0.58 15.07 -5.83
C GLU A 88 -1.14 13.69 -5.44
N ASP A 89 -2.36 13.69 -4.90
CA ASP A 89 -3.01 12.54 -4.28
C ASP A 89 -4.50 12.84 -4.08
N TYR A 90 -5.33 11.81 -4.24
CA TYR A 90 -6.78 11.89 -4.08
C TYR A 90 -7.28 10.65 -3.32
N PHE A 91 -8.00 10.87 -2.22
CA PHE A 91 -8.57 9.81 -1.40
C PHE A 91 -10.09 9.95 -1.32
N VAL A 92 -10.78 8.89 -1.73
CA VAL A 92 -12.22 8.71 -1.57
C VAL A 92 -12.46 8.05 -0.20
N LYS A 93 -12.33 8.83 0.88
CA LYS A 93 -12.43 8.29 2.24
C LYS A 93 -13.89 7.98 2.60
N GLN A 94 -14.22 6.69 2.67
CA GLN A 94 -15.55 6.23 3.06
C GLN A 94 -15.66 6.31 4.59
N THR A 95 -16.37 7.31 5.13
CA THR A 95 -16.52 7.50 6.58
C THR A 95 -17.61 6.62 7.17
N SER A 96 -18.65 6.32 6.38
CA SER A 96 -19.71 5.38 6.72
C SER A 96 -20.36 4.85 5.43
N VAL A 97 -20.66 3.56 5.39
CA VAL A 97 -21.30 2.93 4.23
C VAL A 97 -22.38 1.96 4.70
N GLY A 98 -23.57 2.12 4.15
CA GLY A 98 -24.69 1.19 4.34
C GLY A 98 -25.63 1.22 3.14
N LYS A 99 -26.70 0.40 3.21
CA LYS A 99 -27.67 0.26 2.12
C LYS A 99 -28.44 1.55 1.82
N GLU A 100 -28.69 2.38 2.81
CA GLU A 100 -29.47 3.62 2.64
C GLU A 100 -28.62 4.80 2.16
N LYS A 101 -27.36 4.87 2.59
CA LYS A 101 -26.43 5.94 2.21
C LYS A 101 -24.97 5.55 2.39
N ALA A 102 -24.10 6.18 1.61
CA ALA A 102 -22.67 6.24 1.83
C ALA A 102 -22.25 7.70 2.07
N GLU A 103 -21.47 7.92 3.14
CA GLU A 103 -20.86 9.19 3.48
C GLU A 103 -19.37 9.14 3.14
N ILE A 104 -18.92 10.15 2.40
CA ILE A 104 -17.59 10.20 1.80
C ILE A 104 -16.94 11.54 2.15
N GLU A 105 -15.70 11.49 2.60
CA GLU A 105 -14.82 12.66 2.68
C GLU A 105 -13.80 12.58 1.54
N HIS A 106 -13.99 13.38 0.49
CA HIS A 106 -12.98 13.52 -0.56
C HIS A 106 -11.82 14.35 -0.05
N ARG A 107 -10.67 13.73 0.19
CA ARG A 107 -9.43 14.42 0.57
C ARG A 107 -8.53 14.55 -0.65
N VAL A 108 -8.26 15.79 -1.03
CA VAL A 108 -7.44 16.12 -2.21
C VAL A 108 -6.19 16.85 -1.74
N GLU A 109 -5.03 16.30 -2.08
CA GLU A 109 -3.76 17.01 -1.90
C GLU A 109 -3.38 17.73 -3.20
N VAL A 110 -3.17 19.04 -3.11
CA VAL A 110 -2.79 19.88 -4.25
C VAL A 110 -1.43 20.52 -3.97
N TYR A 111 -0.49 20.36 -4.88
CA TYR A 111 0.75 21.14 -4.87
C TYR A 111 0.61 22.34 -5.80
N SER A 112 0.74 23.55 -5.26
CA SER A 112 0.64 24.80 -6.01
C SER A 112 1.98 25.54 -6.07
N VAL A 113 2.33 26.08 -7.23
CA VAL A 113 3.51 26.97 -7.38
C VAL A 113 3.13 28.46 -7.31
N THR A 114 1.83 28.76 -7.32
CA THR A 114 1.26 30.12 -7.19
C THR A 114 0.23 30.18 -6.07
N GLU A 115 -0.06 31.38 -5.58
CA GLU A 115 -1.18 31.62 -4.68
C GLU A 115 -2.37 32.14 -5.48
N GLY A 116 -3.59 31.80 -5.06
CA GLY A 116 -4.78 32.37 -5.67
C GLY A 116 -6.04 31.50 -5.55
N PRO A 117 -7.18 32.05 -5.99
CA PRO A 117 -8.45 31.33 -5.98
C PRO A 117 -8.43 30.16 -6.97
N ALA A 118 -9.02 29.05 -6.57
CA ALA A 118 -9.25 27.87 -7.37
C ALA A 118 -10.58 27.21 -6.95
N THR A 119 -11.12 26.36 -7.83
CA THR A 119 -12.32 25.56 -7.54
C THR A 119 -11.96 24.10 -7.68
N LEU A 120 -12.28 23.30 -6.67
CA LEU A 120 -12.24 21.85 -6.74
C LEU A 120 -13.67 21.33 -6.95
N SER A 121 -13.87 20.55 -8.01
CA SER A 121 -15.12 19.83 -8.27
C SER A 121 -14.86 18.33 -8.23
N VAL A 122 -15.72 17.59 -7.53
CA VAL A 122 -15.71 16.13 -7.51
C VAL A 122 -17.02 15.63 -8.09
N SER A 123 -16.93 14.78 -9.10
CA SER A 123 -18.07 14.09 -9.71
C SER A 123 -17.96 12.60 -9.47
N ALA A 124 -19.05 12.00 -8.99
CA ALA A 124 -19.21 10.56 -8.87
C ALA A 124 -20.06 10.05 -10.03
N SER A 125 -19.67 8.94 -10.63
CA SER A 125 -20.43 8.29 -11.71
C SER A 125 -20.40 6.77 -11.59
N PHE A 126 -21.42 6.13 -12.16
CA PHE A 126 -21.56 4.68 -12.24
C PHE A 126 -22.05 4.32 -13.63
N ASP A 127 -21.37 3.39 -14.33
CA ASP A 127 -21.65 3.03 -15.72
C ASP A 127 -21.81 4.24 -16.65
N ASN A 128 -20.89 5.21 -16.52
CA ASN A 128 -20.90 6.49 -17.24
C ASN A 128 -22.14 7.39 -16.98
N LYS A 129 -22.94 7.09 -15.96
CA LYS A 129 -24.08 7.92 -15.55
C LYS A 129 -23.70 8.74 -14.32
N PRO A 130 -24.03 10.05 -14.29
CA PRO A 130 -23.75 10.88 -13.13
C PRO A 130 -24.55 10.40 -11.92
N VAL A 131 -23.90 10.37 -10.76
CA VAL A 131 -24.51 9.98 -9.48
C VAL A 131 -24.67 11.21 -8.59
N GLU A 132 -23.56 11.89 -8.31
CA GLU A 132 -23.55 13.08 -7.45
C GLU A 132 -22.39 14.00 -7.85
N THR A 133 -22.47 15.29 -7.54
CA THR A 133 -21.37 16.24 -7.75
C THR A 133 -21.32 17.24 -6.62
N VAL A 134 -20.11 17.52 -6.14
CA VAL A 134 -19.85 18.55 -5.13
C VAL A 134 -18.73 19.46 -5.60
N GLN A 135 -18.76 20.71 -5.16
CA GLN A 135 -17.71 21.68 -5.48
C GLN A 135 -17.37 22.53 -4.28
N LYS A 136 -16.13 23.03 -4.25
CA LYS A 136 -15.63 23.91 -3.19
C LYS A 136 -14.63 24.90 -3.77
N ASP A 137 -14.89 26.18 -3.53
CA ASP A 137 -13.93 27.24 -3.78
C ASP A 137 -12.87 27.26 -2.66
N VAL A 138 -11.62 27.42 -3.06
CA VAL A 138 -10.45 27.43 -2.18
C VAL A 138 -9.48 28.52 -2.59
N VAL A 139 -8.64 28.97 -1.66
CA VAL A 139 -7.50 29.82 -1.94
C VAL A 139 -6.24 28.98 -1.76
N LEU A 140 -5.60 28.61 -2.86
CA LEU A 140 -4.36 27.83 -2.83
C LEU A 140 -3.22 28.69 -2.30
N GLN A 141 -2.42 28.12 -1.41
CA GLN A 141 -1.14 28.63 -0.96
C GLN A 141 -0.02 27.96 -1.76
N LYS A 142 1.17 28.58 -1.83
CA LYS A 142 2.35 27.91 -2.40
C LYS A 142 2.69 26.67 -1.58
N GLY A 143 3.09 25.61 -2.26
CA GLY A 143 3.40 24.32 -1.65
C GLY A 143 2.18 23.41 -1.50
N LYS A 144 2.16 22.62 -0.43
CA LYS A 144 1.13 21.59 -0.18
C LYS A 144 -0.14 22.23 0.37
N ASN A 145 -1.27 21.89 -0.25
CA ASN A 145 -2.63 22.23 0.19
C ASN A 145 -3.42 20.93 0.38
N ILE A 146 -4.21 20.84 1.44
CA ILE A 146 -5.10 19.71 1.70
C ILE A 146 -6.52 20.24 1.75
N VAL A 147 -7.39 19.70 0.91
CA VAL A 147 -8.80 20.12 0.81
C VAL A 147 -9.71 18.93 1.03
N SER A 148 -10.65 19.07 1.96
CA SER A 148 -11.75 18.11 2.16
C SER A 148 -13.07 18.62 1.58
N LEU A 149 -13.76 17.75 0.84
CA LEU A 149 -15.12 17.95 0.33
C LEU A 149 -16.02 16.77 0.75
N PRO A 150 -17.05 16.97 1.60
CA PRO A 150 -17.99 15.91 1.91
C PRO A 150 -18.93 15.62 0.74
N MET A 151 -19.29 14.36 0.54
CA MET A 151 -20.32 13.92 -0.41
C MET A 151 -21.19 12.85 0.25
N THR A 152 -22.48 12.81 -0.09
CA THR A 152 -23.40 11.75 0.34
C THR A 152 -24.02 11.12 -0.90
N VAL A 153 -23.89 9.80 -1.04
CA VAL A 153 -24.57 9.02 -2.08
C VAL A 153 -25.71 8.25 -1.43
N LYS A 154 -26.95 8.50 -1.89
CA LYS A 154 -28.15 7.81 -1.39
C LYS A 154 -28.37 6.49 -2.12
N ASN A 155 -28.81 5.47 -1.39
CA ASN A 155 -29.08 4.13 -1.89
C ASN A 155 -27.95 3.57 -2.79
N PRO A 156 -26.68 3.58 -2.33
CA PRO A 156 -25.57 3.14 -3.14
C PRO A 156 -25.67 1.64 -3.47
N HIS A 157 -25.23 1.25 -4.66
CA HIS A 157 -24.95 -0.16 -4.93
C HIS A 157 -23.65 -0.54 -4.24
N LEU A 158 -23.70 -1.49 -3.31
CA LEU A 158 -22.55 -1.92 -2.54
C LEU A 158 -21.68 -2.89 -3.32
N TRP A 159 -20.37 -2.71 -3.26
CA TRP A 159 -19.40 -3.69 -3.76
C TRP A 159 -19.48 -4.97 -2.93
N MET A 160 -19.60 -6.11 -3.60
CA MET A 160 -19.67 -7.43 -2.95
C MET A 160 -18.43 -8.26 -3.24
N PRO A 161 -17.95 -9.07 -2.28
CA PRO A 161 -16.90 -10.05 -2.54
C PRO A 161 -17.41 -11.17 -3.46
N ALA A 162 -16.49 -11.94 -4.02
CA ALA A 162 -16.77 -13.02 -4.94
C ALA A 162 -17.79 -14.02 -4.36
N GLY A 163 -18.84 -14.28 -5.13
CA GLY A 163 -19.93 -15.19 -4.76
C GLY A 163 -21.06 -14.55 -3.95
N TRP A 164 -20.99 -13.26 -3.59
CA TRP A 164 -22.03 -12.56 -2.81
C TRP A 164 -22.83 -11.53 -3.62
N GLY A 165 -22.51 -11.35 -4.90
CA GLY A 165 -23.18 -10.41 -5.80
C GLY A 165 -22.19 -9.72 -6.72
N GLU A 166 -22.62 -8.59 -7.28
CA GLU A 166 -21.84 -7.79 -8.23
C GLU A 166 -20.79 -6.91 -7.53
N GLN A 167 -19.68 -6.69 -8.22
CA GLN A 167 -18.57 -5.83 -7.79
C GLN A 167 -18.81 -4.39 -8.27
N TYR A 168 -19.82 -3.71 -7.73
CA TYR A 168 -20.14 -2.33 -8.13
C TYR A 168 -18.97 -1.38 -7.86
N LEU A 169 -18.44 -0.77 -8.93
CA LEU A 169 -17.31 0.17 -8.89
C LEU A 169 -17.74 1.51 -9.49
N TYR A 170 -17.56 2.58 -8.72
CA TYR A 170 -17.88 3.96 -9.08
C TYR A 170 -16.61 4.69 -9.47
N ASP A 171 -16.71 5.57 -10.46
CA ASP A 171 -15.64 6.48 -10.86
C ASP A 171 -15.83 7.83 -10.18
N PHE A 172 -14.84 8.25 -9.40
CA PHE A 172 -14.78 9.56 -8.77
C PHE A 172 -13.73 10.40 -9.46
N SER A 173 -14.15 11.46 -10.14
CA SER A 173 -13.25 12.36 -10.84
C SER A 173 -13.17 13.69 -10.12
N VAL A 174 -11.96 14.07 -9.69
CA VAL A 174 -11.67 15.39 -9.16
C VAL A 174 -11.06 16.27 -10.25
N THR A 175 -11.60 17.47 -10.40
CA THR A 175 -11.10 18.51 -11.31
C THR A 175 -10.71 19.74 -10.51
N LEU A 176 -9.49 20.21 -10.73
CA LEU A 176 -8.99 21.48 -10.21
C LEU A 176 -9.06 22.53 -11.31
N SER A 177 -9.79 23.61 -11.06
CA SER A 177 -9.96 24.73 -11.99
C SER A 177 -9.41 26.03 -11.43
N ILE A 178 -8.78 26.84 -12.28
CA ILE A 178 -8.35 28.21 -11.98
C ILE A 178 -8.90 29.12 -13.07
N ARG A 179 -9.64 30.17 -12.71
CA ARG A 179 -10.33 31.08 -13.65
C ARG A 179 -11.21 30.30 -14.65
N ASP A 180 -12.02 29.39 -14.13
CA ASP A 180 -12.94 28.52 -14.89
C ASP A 180 -12.28 27.58 -15.93
N GLN A 181 -10.95 27.49 -15.93
CA GLN A 181 -10.21 26.54 -16.76
C GLN A 181 -9.75 25.36 -15.91
N ALA A 182 -10.09 24.14 -16.32
CA ALA A 182 -9.55 22.92 -15.72
C ALA A 182 -8.04 22.83 -16.00
N ILE A 183 -7.24 22.78 -14.93
CA ILE A 183 -5.77 22.73 -15.00
C ILE A 183 -5.18 21.38 -14.57
N ALA A 184 -5.95 20.58 -13.80
CA ALA A 184 -5.58 19.24 -13.40
C ALA A 184 -6.83 18.40 -13.15
N GLN A 185 -6.75 17.11 -13.48
CA GLN A 185 -7.81 16.14 -13.24
C GLN A 185 -7.18 14.80 -12.83
N THR A 186 -7.81 14.09 -11.91
CA THR A 186 -7.51 12.68 -11.64
C THR A 186 -8.78 11.93 -11.29
N THR A 187 -8.77 10.63 -11.53
CA THR A 187 -9.93 9.74 -11.30
C THR A 187 -9.50 8.57 -10.43
N GLU A 188 -10.30 8.26 -9.43
CA GLU A 188 -10.16 7.07 -8.59
C GLU A 188 -11.40 6.21 -8.77
N ARG A 189 -11.20 4.90 -8.97
CA ARG A 189 -12.29 3.93 -9.12
C ARG A 189 -12.36 3.08 -7.86
N THR A 190 -13.51 3.08 -7.19
CA THR A 190 -13.68 2.33 -5.92
C THR A 190 -15.12 1.89 -5.71
N GLY A 191 -15.30 0.91 -4.84
CA GLY A 191 -16.59 0.32 -4.49
C GLY A 191 -17.03 0.74 -3.10
N PHE A 192 -18.34 0.97 -2.92
CA PHE A 192 -18.91 1.23 -1.60
C PHE A 192 -19.00 -0.05 -0.79
N ARG A 193 -18.26 -0.11 0.32
CA ARG A 193 -18.31 -1.26 1.24
C ARG A 193 -17.77 -0.91 2.61
N SER A 194 -18.26 -1.60 3.63
CA SER A 194 -17.59 -1.70 4.92
C SER A 194 -16.85 -3.03 5.02
N VAL A 195 -15.62 -2.99 5.52
CA VAL A 195 -14.83 -4.19 5.85
C VAL A 195 -14.18 -3.97 7.20
N ARG A 196 -14.30 -4.94 8.11
CA ARG A 196 -13.57 -4.92 9.38
C ARG A 196 -13.08 -6.31 9.75
N LEU A 197 -11.92 -6.37 10.39
CA LEU A 197 -11.45 -7.56 11.09
C LEU A 197 -12.09 -7.58 12.49
N VAL A 198 -12.75 -8.69 12.83
CA VAL A 198 -13.38 -8.89 14.15
C VAL A 198 -12.48 -9.78 15.00
N GLN A 199 -12.12 -9.27 16.18
CA GLN A 199 -11.25 -9.93 17.17
C GLN A 199 -11.83 -9.83 18.59
N GLU A 200 -13.04 -10.33 18.75
CA GLU A 200 -13.80 -10.28 20.00
C GLU A 200 -13.61 -11.57 20.80
N LYS A 201 -13.68 -11.50 22.14
CA LYS A 201 -13.65 -12.70 22.98
C LYS A 201 -14.92 -13.51 22.80
N ASP A 202 -14.80 -14.82 22.73
CA ASP A 202 -15.91 -15.77 22.65
C ASP A 202 -15.63 -17.00 23.51
N GLU A 203 -16.50 -18.01 23.44
CA GLU A 203 -16.35 -19.27 24.19
C GLU A 203 -15.13 -20.11 23.76
N HIS A 204 -14.50 -19.80 22.62
CA HIS A 204 -13.34 -20.48 22.07
C HIS A 204 -12.03 -19.67 22.25
N GLY A 205 -12.11 -18.48 22.85
CA GLY A 205 -10.97 -17.61 23.15
C GLY A 205 -11.15 -16.21 22.56
N ARG A 206 -10.59 -15.98 21.38
CA ARG A 206 -10.73 -14.73 20.63
C ARG A 206 -10.94 -15.04 19.16
N SER A 207 -12.07 -14.60 18.62
CA SER A 207 -12.40 -14.73 17.21
C SER A 207 -11.35 -14.06 16.30
N PHE A 208 -11.29 -14.52 15.05
CA PHE A 208 -10.53 -13.87 13.99
C PHE A 208 -11.28 -14.14 12.67
N TYR A 209 -12.11 -13.19 12.25
CA TYR A 209 -12.84 -13.29 10.99
C TYR A 209 -13.09 -11.90 10.39
N PHE A 210 -13.44 -11.87 9.11
CA PHE A 210 -13.75 -10.64 8.40
C PHE A 210 -15.25 -10.44 8.33
N GLU A 211 -15.70 -9.22 8.52
CA GLU A 211 -17.08 -8.83 8.26
C GLU A 211 -17.09 -7.88 7.05
N VAL A 212 -17.92 -8.17 6.05
CA VAL A 212 -18.10 -7.32 4.87
C VAL A 212 -19.56 -6.90 4.77
N ASN A 213 -19.81 -5.60 4.70
CA ASN A 213 -21.15 -5.03 4.65
C ASN A 213 -22.07 -5.52 5.81
N GLY A 214 -21.49 -5.75 6.99
CA GLY A 214 -22.19 -6.26 8.18
C GLY A 214 -22.43 -7.78 8.20
N ILE A 215 -21.84 -8.54 7.26
CA ILE A 215 -22.02 -9.99 7.15
C ILE A 215 -20.68 -10.69 7.40
N PRO A 216 -20.59 -11.65 8.34
CA PRO A 216 -19.40 -12.47 8.55
C PRO A 216 -19.01 -13.25 7.28
N LEU A 217 -17.77 -13.08 6.85
CA LEU A 217 -17.16 -13.72 5.69
C LEU A 217 -16.17 -14.80 6.17
N PHE A 218 -16.44 -16.04 5.79
CA PHE A 218 -15.43 -17.09 5.84
C PHE A 218 -14.42 -16.88 4.69
N ALA A 219 -13.18 -16.54 5.03
CA ALA A 219 -12.12 -16.33 4.06
C ALA A 219 -11.69 -17.66 3.42
N LYS A 220 -11.74 -17.71 2.10
CA LYS A 220 -11.32 -18.85 1.27
C LYS A 220 -10.29 -18.33 0.28
N GLY A 221 -9.07 -18.81 0.35
CA GLY A 221 -7.99 -18.17 -0.36
C GLY A 221 -6.65 -18.85 -0.21
N ALA A 222 -5.62 -18.13 -0.63
CA ALA A 222 -4.23 -18.54 -0.55
C ALA A 222 -3.32 -17.35 -0.23
N ASN A 223 -2.08 -17.65 0.14
CA ASN A 223 -1.00 -16.68 0.17
C ASN A 223 -0.48 -16.46 -1.26
N TYR A 224 -0.35 -15.19 -1.63
CA TYR A 224 0.25 -14.74 -2.87
C TYR A 224 1.69 -14.30 -2.61
N ILE A 225 2.60 -14.85 -3.41
CA ILE A 225 3.99 -14.43 -3.54
C ILE A 225 4.21 -13.92 -4.98
N PRO A 226 5.24 -13.09 -5.25
CA PRO A 226 5.59 -12.73 -6.62
C PRO A 226 5.84 -13.98 -7.46
N GLY A 227 5.00 -14.21 -8.48
CA GLY A 227 5.05 -15.47 -9.24
C GLY A 227 6.09 -15.51 -10.37
N GLU A 228 6.82 -14.41 -10.58
CA GLU A 228 7.98 -14.37 -11.47
C GLU A 228 9.17 -13.75 -10.76
N ILE A 229 10.36 -14.31 -10.98
CA ILE A 229 11.57 -13.73 -10.42
C ILE A 229 11.89 -12.40 -11.09
N LEU A 230 11.77 -12.32 -12.43
CA LEU A 230 11.93 -11.07 -13.17
C LEU A 230 10.58 -10.36 -13.26
N ARG A 231 10.42 -9.32 -12.42
CA ARG A 231 9.20 -8.49 -12.35
C ARG A 231 8.69 -7.97 -13.70
N THR A 232 9.59 -7.73 -14.65
CA THR A 232 9.24 -7.25 -16.00
C THR A 232 8.46 -8.28 -16.84
N GLN A 233 8.38 -9.53 -16.38
CA GLN A 233 7.58 -10.59 -17.00
C GLN A 233 6.14 -10.68 -16.48
N GLN A 234 5.82 -9.96 -15.39
CA GLN A 234 4.46 -9.87 -14.86
C GLN A 234 3.69 -8.78 -15.59
N ASP A 235 3.39 -9.04 -16.86
CA ASP A 235 2.57 -8.16 -17.69
C ASP A 235 1.08 -8.28 -17.37
N SER A 236 0.24 -7.57 -18.11
CA SER A 236 -1.21 -7.62 -17.91
C SER A 236 -1.77 -9.03 -18.08
N ALA A 237 -1.32 -9.77 -19.09
CA ALA A 237 -1.80 -11.12 -19.36
C ALA A 237 -1.45 -12.10 -18.24
N TYR A 238 -0.30 -11.93 -17.59
CA TYR A 238 0.05 -12.69 -16.38
C TYR A 238 -0.98 -12.47 -15.27
N TYR A 239 -1.30 -11.21 -14.95
CA TYR A 239 -2.24 -10.93 -13.86
C TYR A 239 -3.67 -11.36 -14.18
N GLU A 240 -4.12 -11.20 -15.44
CA GLU A 240 -5.43 -11.70 -15.87
C GLU A 240 -5.54 -13.22 -15.64
N ARG A 241 -4.55 -14.00 -16.11
CA ARG A 241 -4.52 -15.45 -15.88
C ARG A 241 -4.49 -15.82 -14.40
N LEU A 242 -3.72 -15.08 -13.60
CA LEU A 242 -3.67 -15.30 -12.15
C LEU A 242 -5.06 -15.13 -11.52
N PHE A 243 -5.76 -14.04 -11.83
CA PHE A 243 -7.09 -13.79 -11.27
C PHE A 243 -8.17 -14.73 -11.83
N ASP A 244 -8.02 -15.21 -13.06
CA ASP A 244 -8.88 -16.27 -13.60
C ASP A 244 -8.72 -17.58 -12.81
N HIS A 245 -7.49 -17.96 -12.42
CA HIS A 245 -7.27 -19.12 -11.55
C HIS A 245 -7.87 -18.93 -10.16
N VAL A 246 -7.66 -17.75 -9.56
CA VAL A 246 -8.17 -17.40 -8.22
C VAL A 246 -9.70 -17.49 -8.18
N THR A 247 -10.36 -16.90 -9.17
CA THR A 247 -11.83 -16.91 -9.25
C THR A 247 -12.39 -18.29 -9.61
N SER A 248 -11.73 -19.03 -10.51
CA SER A 248 -12.11 -20.41 -10.87
C SER A 248 -12.02 -21.38 -9.68
N ALA A 249 -11.14 -21.09 -8.71
CA ALA A 249 -11.00 -21.83 -7.46
C ALA A 249 -11.98 -21.39 -6.35
N ASN A 250 -12.96 -20.52 -6.67
CA ASN A 250 -13.94 -19.97 -5.73
C ASN A 250 -13.34 -19.27 -4.50
N MET A 251 -12.13 -18.71 -4.66
CA MET A 251 -11.50 -17.89 -3.64
C MET A 251 -12.21 -16.54 -3.52
N ASN A 252 -12.19 -15.96 -2.32
CA ASN A 252 -12.70 -14.62 -2.01
C ASN A 252 -11.67 -13.74 -1.31
N MET A 253 -10.47 -14.26 -1.03
CA MET A 253 -9.38 -13.53 -0.40
C MET A 253 -8.01 -14.00 -0.89
N LEU A 254 -7.06 -13.07 -1.01
CA LEU A 254 -5.64 -13.36 -1.14
C LEU A 254 -4.85 -12.60 -0.08
N ARG A 255 -3.80 -13.23 0.45
CA ARG A 255 -2.80 -12.56 1.29
C ARG A 255 -1.57 -12.21 0.46
N VAL A 256 -1.33 -10.92 0.24
CA VAL A 256 -0.07 -10.44 -0.36
C VAL A 256 1.00 -10.47 0.73
N TRP A 257 1.83 -11.50 0.67
CA TRP A 257 2.76 -11.86 1.74
C TRP A 257 4.00 -10.94 1.85
N GLY A 258 4.45 -10.70 3.08
CA GLY A 258 5.41 -9.66 3.46
C GLY A 258 6.85 -9.80 2.95
N GLY A 259 7.32 -10.94 2.44
CA GLY A 259 8.65 -11.00 1.81
C GLY A 259 8.64 -10.81 0.30
N GLY A 260 7.49 -10.43 -0.28
CA GLY A 260 7.34 -10.09 -1.69
C GLY A 260 7.54 -8.60 -1.96
N THR A 261 6.58 -8.00 -2.64
CA THR A 261 6.48 -6.56 -2.92
C THR A 261 5.04 -6.11 -2.75
N TYR A 262 4.80 -4.82 -2.43
CA TYR A 262 3.50 -4.24 -2.73
C TYR A 262 3.27 -4.31 -4.25
N GLU A 263 2.17 -4.91 -4.66
CA GLU A 263 1.96 -5.28 -6.05
C GLU A 263 1.70 -4.09 -6.97
N ASP A 264 1.65 -4.37 -8.28
CA ASP A 264 1.26 -3.39 -9.28
C ASP A 264 -0.20 -2.93 -9.09
N ASN A 265 -0.53 -1.69 -9.48
CA ASN A 265 -1.90 -1.17 -9.38
C ASN A 265 -2.90 -2.05 -10.15
N TYR A 266 -2.46 -2.71 -11.22
CA TYR A 266 -3.32 -3.58 -12.00
C TYR A 266 -3.76 -4.84 -11.22
N PHE A 267 -2.90 -5.38 -10.36
CA PHE A 267 -3.25 -6.49 -9.46
C PHE A 267 -4.45 -6.13 -8.58
N TYR A 268 -4.40 -4.97 -7.93
CA TYR A 268 -5.47 -4.53 -7.04
C TYR A 268 -6.73 -4.11 -7.82
N ARG A 269 -6.59 -3.58 -9.05
CA ARG A 269 -7.73 -3.35 -9.94
C ARG A 269 -8.44 -4.65 -10.30
N LEU A 270 -7.72 -5.72 -10.62
CA LEU A 270 -8.33 -7.03 -10.86
C LEU A 270 -8.98 -7.58 -9.58
N ALA A 271 -8.36 -7.39 -8.42
CA ALA A 271 -8.97 -7.76 -7.14
C ALA A 271 -10.29 -7.01 -6.88
N ASP A 272 -10.33 -5.71 -7.19
CA ASP A 272 -11.55 -4.89 -7.13
C ASP A 272 -12.63 -5.43 -8.09
N GLU A 273 -12.26 -5.66 -9.34
CA GLU A 273 -13.18 -6.10 -10.41
C GLU A 273 -13.70 -7.53 -10.19
N LYS A 274 -12.91 -8.40 -9.56
CA LYS A 274 -13.22 -9.83 -9.36
C LYS A 274 -13.75 -10.16 -7.96
N GLY A 275 -13.85 -9.18 -7.06
CA GLY A 275 -14.44 -9.40 -5.74
C GLY A 275 -13.49 -10.11 -4.76
N ILE A 276 -12.18 -10.01 -4.97
CA ILE A 276 -11.18 -10.71 -4.16
C ILE A 276 -10.65 -9.76 -3.10
N LEU A 277 -10.91 -10.04 -1.82
CA LEU A 277 -10.35 -9.24 -0.73
C LEU A 277 -8.83 -9.43 -0.64
N ILE A 278 -8.13 -8.36 -0.29
CA ILE A 278 -6.67 -8.37 -0.11
C ILE A 278 -6.33 -8.14 1.36
N TRP A 279 -5.69 -9.14 1.96
CA TRP A 279 -4.85 -9.00 3.14
C TRP A 279 -3.49 -8.48 2.68
N GLN A 280 -3.11 -7.27 3.09
CA GLN A 280 -1.85 -6.66 2.69
C GLN A 280 -0.83 -6.63 3.83
N ASP A 281 0.24 -7.42 3.71
CA ASP A 281 1.41 -7.27 4.58
C ASP A 281 2.22 -6.03 4.17
N PHE A 282 2.80 -5.31 5.13
CA PHE A 282 3.98 -4.49 4.85
C PHE A 282 5.17 -5.42 4.55
N ILE A 283 6.14 -4.93 3.78
CA ILE A 283 7.16 -5.80 3.19
C ILE A 283 8.29 -6.14 4.19
N PHE A 284 7.94 -6.97 5.16
CA PHE A 284 8.78 -7.54 6.19
C PHE A 284 8.42 -9.02 6.39
N GLY A 285 9.41 -9.91 6.47
CA GLY A 285 9.16 -11.33 6.70
C GLY A 285 10.29 -12.05 7.43
N CYS A 286 9.90 -12.91 8.38
CA CYS A 286 10.65 -13.99 9.02
C CYS A 286 11.95 -13.63 9.76
N VAL A 287 12.27 -12.35 9.95
CA VAL A 287 13.48 -11.93 10.67
C VAL A 287 13.24 -10.59 11.35
N PRO A 288 13.83 -10.31 12.52
CA PRO A 288 13.86 -8.95 13.06
C PRO A 288 14.60 -8.02 12.10
N TYR A 289 14.18 -6.75 12.08
CA TYR A 289 14.78 -5.71 11.24
C TYR A 289 15.42 -4.63 12.13
N PRO A 290 16.37 -3.85 11.58
CA PRO A 290 16.83 -2.64 12.23
C PRO A 290 15.68 -1.71 12.60
N SER A 291 15.87 -0.92 13.65
CA SER A 291 14.89 0.05 14.14
C SER A 291 15.54 1.36 14.61
N ASP A 292 16.68 1.71 14.03
CA ASP A 292 17.29 3.02 14.18
C ASP A 292 16.49 4.08 13.41
N ASP A 293 16.69 5.35 13.76
CA ASP A 293 15.90 6.46 13.23
C ASP A 293 15.99 6.59 11.71
N ALA A 294 17.14 6.28 11.10
CA ALA A 294 17.31 6.37 9.65
C ALA A 294 16.55 5.24 8.94
N PHE A 295 16.60 4.01 9.46
CA PHE A 295 15.81 2.90 8.95
C PHE A 295 14.31 3.17 9.10
N LEU A 296 13.86 3.63 10.28
CA LEU A 296 12.44 3.92 10.53
C LEU A 296 11.91 5.08 9.69
N ALA A 297 12.71 6.12 9.44
CA ALA A 297 12.34 7.19 8.51
C ALA A 297 12.12 6.66 7.08
N ASN A 298 12.99 5.77 6.61
CA ASN A 298 12.84 5.11 5.30
C ASN A 298 11.58 4.22 5.24
N VAL A 299 11.33 3.44 6.31
CA VAL A 299 10.11 2.64 6.44
C VAL A 299 8.85 3.51 6.44
N ALA A 300 8.88 4.67 7.11
CA ALA A 300 7.76 5.60 7.13
C ALA A 300 7.44 6.13 5.71
N GLU A 301 8.47 6.53 4.94
CA GLU A 301 8.28 6.97 3.55
C GLU A 301 7.69 5.86 2.67
N GLU A 302 8.19 4.62 2.80
CA GLU A 302 7.66 3.45 2.08
C GLU A 302 6.20 3.17 2.45
N ALA A 303 5.89 3.17 3.75
CA ALA A 303 4.56 2.89 4.26
C ALA A 303 3.55 3.95 3.80
N VAL A 304 3.87 5.24 3.96
CA VAL A 304 3.00 6.34 3.51
C VAL A 304 2.76 6.27 2.02
N TYR A 305 3.79 6.02 1.20
CA TYR A 305 3.62 5.89 -0.24
C TYR A 305 2.64 4.77 -0.61
N ASN A 306 2.79 3.57 -0.03
CA ASN A 306 1.96 2.43 -0.39
C ASN A 306 0.56 2.50 0.23
N ILE A 307 0.39 3.03 1.43
CA ILE A 307 -0.94 3.29 2.01
C ILE A 307 -1.71 4.23 1.09
N LYS A 308 -1.11 5.37 0.72
CA LYS A 308 -1.78 6.35 -0.14
C LYS A 308 -2.12 5.79 -1.52
N ARG A 309 -1.22 5.01 -2.09
CA ARG A 309 -1.42 4.35 -3.39
C ARG A 309 -2.54 3.31 -3.37
N LEU A 310 -2.71 2.58 -2.27
CA LEU A 310 -3.57 1.40 -2.23
C LEU A 310 -4.93 1.63 -1.55
N ARG A 311 -5.07 2.67 -0.71
CA ARG A 311 -6.26 2.89 0.12
C ARG A 311 -7.58 3.14 -0.63
N ASN A 312 -7.54 3.47 -1.93
CA ASN A 312 -8.75 3.60 -2.75
C ASN A 312 -9.26 2.25 -3.27
N HIS A 313 -8.48 1.17 -3.25
CA HIS A 313 -8.92 -0.13 -3.73
C HIS A 313 -10.03 -0.72 -2.84
N ALA A 314 -11.14 -1.10 -3.48
CA ALA A 314 -12.30 -1.68 -2.81
C ALA A 314 -11.94 -3.01 -2.13
N SER A 315 -11.14 -3.81 -2.83
CA SER A 315 -10.60 -5.11 -2.43
C SER A 315 -9.70 -5.08 -1.21
N LEU A 316 -8.95 -3.99 -0.99
CA LEU A 316 -8.04 -3.91 0.14
C LEU A 316 -8.86 -3.99 1.44
N ALA A 317 -8.64 -5.07 2.20
CA ALA A 317 -9.48 -5.44 3.33
C ALA A 317 -8.89 -4.89 4.64
N PHE A 318 -7.60 -5.14 4.87
CA PHE A 318 -6.88 -4.67 6.05
C PHE A 318 -5.35 -4.74 5.85
N TRP A 319 -4.63 -4.15 6.80
CA TRP A 319 -3.17 -4.08 6.81
C TRP A 319 -2.56 -5.00 7.89
N CYS A 320 -1.44 -5.65 7.57
CA CYS A 320 -0.69 -6.49 8.48
C CYS A 320 0.79 -6.05 8.53
N GLY A 321 1.37 -5.93 9.72
CA GLY A 321 2.71 -5.36 9.88
C GLY A 321 3.85 -6.19 9.27
N ASN A 322 3.79 -7.52 9.34
CA ASN A 322 4.85 -8.42 8.88
C ASN A 322 4.37 -9.87 8.83
N ASN A 323 5.20 -10.73 8.24
CA ASN A 323 5.10 -12.18 8.35
C ASN A 323 6.04 -12.74 9.44
N GLU A 324 5.50 -13.41 10.45
CA GLU A 324 6.14 -14.31 11.42
C GLU A 324 7.27 -13.72 12.26
N ILE A 325 7.49 -12.40 12.28
CA ILE A 325 8.62 -11.83 13.02
C ILE A 325 8.43 -12.00 14.54
N TYR A 326 7.20 -11.78 15.03
CA TYR A 326 6.90 -12.02 16.44
C TYR A 326 7.06 -13.50 16.80
N GLU A 327 6.64 -14.40 15.91
CA GLU A 327 6.81 -15.83 16.10
C GLU A 327 8.30 -16.20 16.16
N GLY A 328 9.10 -15.70 15.22
CA GLY A 328 10.52 -15.95 15.15
C GLY A 328 11.28 -15.51 16.40
N ILE A 329 11.02 -14.28 16.87
CA ILE A 329 11.67 -13.74 18.09
C ILE A 329 11.37 -14.60 19.32
N ASN A 330 10.18 -15.21 19.40
CA ASN A 330 9.74 -15.90 20.63
C ASN A 330 9.85 -17.42 20.58
N TYR A 331 9.87 -18.04 19.38
CA TYR A 331 9.66 -19.49 19.26
C TYR A 331 10.64 -20.21 18.32
N TRP A 332 11.49 -19.51 17.55
CA TRP A 332 12.43 -20.18 16.64
C TRP A 332 13.79 -20.52 17.26
N GLY A 333 13.94 -20.35 18.58
CA GLY A 333 15.12 -20.80 19.32
C GLY A 333 16.32 -19.84 19.31
N TRP A 334 16.13 -18.60 18.83
CA TRP A 334 17.19 -17.59 18.80
C TRP A 334 17.69 -17.16 20.18
N ASP A 335 16.96 -17.46 21.25
CA ASP A 335 17.40 -17.32 22.64
C ASP A 335 18.61 -18.21 22.99
N LYS A 336 18.87 -19.24 22.20
CA LYS A 336 20.05 -20.12 22.33
C LYS A 336 21.24 -19.64 21.51
N GLU A 337 21.00 -18.77 20.54
CA GLU A 337 22.00 -18.32 19.56
C GLU A 337 22.47 -16.88 19.82
N TYR A 338 21.64 -16.06 20.45
CA TYR A 338 21.88 -14.64 20.67
C TYR A 338 21.84 -14.26 22.16
N PRO A 339 22.64 -13.27 22.59
CA PRO A 339 22.54 -12.69 23.93
C PRO A 339 21.16 -12.11 24.22
N SER A 340 20.74 -12.13 25.48
CA SER A 340 19.45 -11.58 25.91
C SER A 340 19.28 -10.10 25.55
N GLU A 341 20.36 -9.32 25.55
CA GLU A 341 20.36 -7.91 25.22
C GLU A 341 19.95 -7.66 23.77
N VAL A 342 20.38 -8.55 22.86
CA VAL A 342 20.03 -8.50 21.42
C VAL A 342 18.56 -8.87 21.23
N LEU A 343 18.07 -9.91 21.92
CA LEU A 343 16.65 -10.26 21.87
C LEU A 343 15.76 -9.13 22.40
N ASP A 344 16.16 -8.47 23.49
CA ASP A 344 15.42 -7.34 24.04
C ASP A 344 15.47 -6.12 23.11
N GLU A 345 16.57 -5.92 22.39
CA GLU A 345 16.65 -4.93 21.32
C GLU A 345 15.66 -5.24 20.19
N TRP A 346 15.61 -6.48 19.71
CA TRP A 346 14.66 -6.90 18.67
C TRP A 346 13.21 -6.74 19.11
N ARG A 347 12.88 -7.04 20.36
CA ARG A 347 11.53 -6.82 20.92
C ARG A 347 11.17 -5.33 20.93
N ARG A 348 12.08 -4.46 21.38
CA ARG A 348 11.87 -3.00 21.31
C ARG A 348 11.73 -2.50 19.88
N GLY A 349 12.56 -3.00 18.96
CA GLY A 349 12.48 -2.64 17.54
C GLY A 349 11.20 -3.13 16.87
N TYR A 350 10.71 -4.30 17.26
CA TYR A 350 9.42 -4.85 16.85
C TYR A 350 8.27 -3.91 17.26
N ASP A 351 8.24 -3.49 18.52
CA ASP A 351 7.20 -2.60 19.04
C ASP A 351 7.25 -1.24 18.32
N LYS A 352 8.43 -0.63 18.21
CA LYS A 352 8.63 0.63 17.46
C LYS A 352 8.09 0.57 16.04
N THR A 353 8.37 -0.51 15.32
CA THR A 353 8.00 -0.62 13.90
C THR A 353 6.53 -1.01 13.74
N PHE A 354 6.10 -2.08 14.39
CA PHE A 354 4.85 -2.77 14.09
C PHE A 354 3.73 -2.49 15.09
N ARG A 355 4.02 -1.86 16.24
CA ARG A 355 3.00 -1.46 17.23
C ARG A 355 2.87 0.04 17.41
N GLU A 356 3.86 0.81 16.97
CA GLU A 356 3.86 2.27 17.05
C GLU A 356 3.84 2.92 15.66
N LEU A 357 4.92 2.80 14.88
CA LEU A 357 5.10 3.53 13.62
C LEU A 357 4.04 3.16 12.58
N ILE A 358 4.03 1.92 12.09
CA ILE A 358 3.13 1.50 11.02
C ILE A 358 1.64 1.70 11.38
N PRO A 359 1.13 1.26 12.56
CA PRO A 359 -0.28 1.49 12.89
C PRO A 359 -0.67 2.97 12.97
N SER A 360 0.24 3.84 13.44
CA SER A 360 -0.01 5.29 13.44
C SER A 360 -0.15 5.85 12.02
N LEU A 361 0.70 5.40 11.10
CA LEU A 361 0.62 5.76 9.68
C LEU A 361 -0.63 5.21 9.00
N VAL A 362 -1.04 3.97 9.29
CA VAL A 362 -2.30 3.40 8.79
C VAL A 362 -3.49 4.23 9.30
N THR A 363 -3.47 4.64 10.57
CA THR A 363 -4.52 5.47 11.15
C THR A 363 -4.59 6.86 10.49
N GLU A 364 -3.44 7.49 10.25
CA GLU A 364 -3.35 8.84 9.67
C GLU A 364 -3.73 8.86 8.19
N TYR A 365 -3.18 7.93 7.40
CA TYR A 365 -3.24 7.96 5.93
C TYR A 365 -4.34 7.09 5.33
N ASP A 366 -4.84 6.05 6.02
CA ASP A 366 -6.03 5.31 5.61
C ASP A 366 -7.19 5.67 6.54
N GLY A 367 -7.06 5.30 7.82
CA GLY A 367 -8.02 5.60 8.88
C GLY A 367 -9.39 4.93 8.71
N THR A 368 -9.55 4.02 7.75
CA THR A 368 -10.81 3.30 7.49
C THR A 368 -10.70 1.78 7.58
N ARG A 369 -9.47 1.25 7.67
CA ARG A 369 -9.19 -0.20 7.70
C ARG A 369 -8.55 -0.64 9.00
N SER A 370 -8.79 -1.90 9.37
CA SER A 370 -8.13 -2.56 10.49
C SER A 370 -6.63 -2.75 10.24
N TYR A 371 -5.86 -2.87 11.33
CA TYR A 371 -4.44 -3.19 11.32
C TYR A 371 -4.13 -4.27 12.37
N ILE A 372 -3.24 -5.20 12.04
CA ILE A 372 -2.62 -6.12 13.02
C ILE A 372 -1.09 -6.02 12.92
N HIS A 373 -0.39 -6.22 14.05
CA HIS A 373 1.06 -6.02 14.11
C HIS A 373 1.87 -7.08 13.35
N GLY A 374 1.32 -8.27 13.11
CA GLY A 374 1.99 -9.34 12.37
C GLY A 374 1.07 -10.53 12.19
N SER A 375 1.41 -11.36 11.20
CA SER A 375 0.77 -12.65 10.94
C SER A 375 1.65 -13.79 11.34
#